data_AF-A0A947MJS4-F1
#
_entry.id   AF-A0A947MJS4-F1
#
_cell.length_a   1.000
_cell.length_b   1.000
_cell.length_c   1.000
_cell.angle_alpha   90.00
_cell.angle_beta   90.00
_cell.angle_gamma   90.00
#
_symmetry.space_group_name_H-M   'P 1'
#
loop_
_entity.id
_entity.type
_entity.pdbx_description
1 polymer ?
#
loop_
_entity_poly.entity_id
_entity_poly.type
_entity_poly.pdbx_seq_one_letter_code
_entity_poly.pdbx_strand_id
1 'polypeptide(L)'
;MPPPSEPELSFRLLGLSKQTLIAQACQFHNRREKAKAALLDDLYAEVKLVQANAHPRVLERLCVSYLQQVCEKQHPRIGELRGDPEQFESYSQLKSQMLQAIAERHPWLAHECERQSFI
;
A
#
# COMPACT_ATOMS: atom_id res chain seq x y z
N MET A 1 4.38 31.96 11.88
CA MET A 1 4.41 30.75 12.72
C MET A 1 4.96 29.62 11.86
N PRO A 2 5.99 28.88 12.29
CA PRO A 2 6.32 27.62 11.63
C PRO A 2 5.10 26.70 11.73
N PRO A 3 4.79 25.90 10.70
CA PRO A 3 3.73 24.91 10.81
C PRO A 3 4.05 23.99 11.99
N PRO A 4 3.04 23.55 12.77
CA PRO A 4 3.25 22.55 13.80
C PRO A 4 3.94 21.35 13.13
N SER A 5 5.13 21.01 13.60
CA SER A 5 5.86 19.85 13.14
C SER A 5 4.94 18.64 13.31
N GLU A 6 4.45 18.09 12.19
CA GLU A 6 3.57 16.94 12.24
C GLU A 6 4.29 15.81 12.99
N PRO A 7 3.59 15.06 13.84
CA PRO A 7 4.22 14.00 14.62
C PRO A 7 4.86 12.99 13.66
N GLU A 8 6.16 12.72 13.82
CA GLU A 8 6.84 11.65 13.11
C GLU A 8 6.07 10.33 13.31
N LEU A 9 5.43 9.84 12.26
CA LEU A 9 4.72 8.57 12.32
C LEU A 9 5.74 7.44 12.28
N SER A 10 5.81 6.67 13.36
CA SER A 10 6.59 5.45 13.39
C SER A 10 5.82 4.32 12.68
N PHE A 11 6.29 3.91 11.51
CA PHE A 11 5.72 2.79 10.76
C PHE A 11 6.33 1.47 11.23
N ARG A 12 5.53 0.61 11.87
CA ARG A 12 5.99 -0.69 12.37
C ARG A 12 5.67 -1.77 11.34
N LEU A 13 6.64 -2.06 10.47
CA LEU A 13 6.53 -3.11 9.47
C LEU A 13 7.11 -4.44 9.97
N LEU A 14 6.31 -5.50 9.87
CA LEU A 14 6.75 -6.85 10.21
C LEU A 14 7.90 -7.29 9.30
N GLY A 15 8.90 -7.98 9.86
CA GLY A 15 10.02 -8.54 9.09
C GLY A 15 9.63 -9.82 8.36
N LEU A 16 8.64 -9.74 7.47
CA LEU A 16 8.20 -10.90 6.70
C LEU A 16 9.25 -11.30 5.65
N SER A 17 9.38 -12.61 5.41
CA SER A 17 10.13 -13.10 4.27
C SER A 17 9.49 -12.61 2.97
N LYS A 18 10.28 -12.47 1.90
CA LYS A 18 9.78 -12.07 0.57
C LYS A 18 8.62 -12.95 0.09
N GLN A 19 8.75 -14.27 0.25
CA GLN A 19 7.72 -15.22 -0.19
C GLN A 19 6.43 -15.08 0.62
N THR A 20 6.55 -14.91 1.95
CA THR A 20 5.39 -14.69 2.83
C THR A 20 4.67 -13.39 2.49
N LEU A 21 5.42 -12.31 2.26
CA LEU A 21 4.87 -11.02 1.89
C LEU A 21 4.12 -11.08 0.56
N ILE A 22 4.70 -11.73 -0.46
CA ILE A 22 4.04 -11.95 -1.75
C ILE A 22 2.73 -12.72 -1.59
N ALA A 23 2.75 -13.83 -0.84
CA ALA A 23 1.56 -14.65 -0.61
C ALA A 23 0.44 -13.85 0.07
N GLN A 24 0.77 -13.07 1.10
CA GLN A 24 -0.19 -12.22 1.82
C GLN A 24 -0.73 -11.10 0.93
N ALA A 25 0.12 -10.45 0.14
CA ALA A 25 -0.26 -9.39 -0.78
C ALA A 25 -1.22 -9.89 -1.88
N CYS A 26 -0.91 -11.05 -2.49
CA CYS A 26 -1.79 -11.70 -3.46
C CYS A 26 -3.14 -12.07 -2.83
N GLN A 27 -3.13 -12.67 -1.63
CA GLN A 27 -4.36 -13.03 -0.93
C GLN A 27 -5.21 -11.80 -0.61
N PHE A 28 -4.59 -10.71 -0.15
CA PHE A 28 -5.26 -9.46 0.16
C PHE A 28 -5.88 -8.82 -1.09
N HIS A 29 -5.13 -8.72 -2.18
CA HIS A 29 -5.62 -8.19 -3.45
C HIS A 29 -6.80 -9.01 -3.99
N ASN A 30 -6.65 -10.33 -4.06
CA ASN A 30 -7.68 -11.23 -4.56
C ASN A 30 -8.96 -11.17 -3.72
N ARG A 31 -8.87 -10.98 -2.40
CA ARG A 31 -10.03 -10.76 -1.54
C ARG A 31 -10.73 -9.44 -1.87
N ARG A 32 -9.98 -8.35 -2.11
CA ARG A 32 -10.56 -7.05 -2.50
C ARG A 32 -11.25 -7.11 -3.86
N GLU A 33 -10.63 -7.74 -4.86
CA GLU A 33 -11.23 -7.88 -6.19
C GLU A 33 -12.52 -8.72 -6.13
N LYS A 34 -12.53 -9.82 -5.37
CA LYS A 34 -13.75 -10.60 -5.13
C LYS A 34 -14.86 -9.80 -4.45
N ALA A 35 -14.52 -9.04 -3.41
CA ALA A 35 -15.50 -8.19 -2.71
C ALA A 35 -16.06 -7.09 -3.62
N LYS A 36 -15.22 -6.50 -4.48
CA LYS A 36 -15.63 -5.50 -5.46
C LYS A 36 -16.56 -6.09 -6.52
N ALA A 37 -16.24 -7.27 -7.06
CA ALA A 37 -17.09 -7.97 -8.02
C ALA A 37 -18.46 -8.33 -7.42
N ALA A 38 -18.48 -8.81 -6.16
CA ALA A 38 -19.72 -9.11 -5.46
C ALA A 38 -20.60 -7.86 -5.23
N LEU A 39 -20.00 -6.69 -4.97
CA LEU A 39 -20.73 -5.43 -4.80
C LEU A 39 -21.40 -4.97 -6.11
N LEU A 40 -20.76 -5.23 -7.25
CA LEU A 40 -21.23 -4.79 -8.56
C LEU A 40 -22.31 -5.71 -9.16
N ASP A 41 -22.71 -6.76 -8.43
CA ASP A 41 -23.66 -7.79 -8.85
C ASP A 41 -23.33 -8.39 -10.23
N ASP A 42 -22.05 -8.33 -10.58
CA ASP A 42 -21.54 -8.73 -11.88
C ASP A 42 -21.33 -10.24 -11.86
N LEU A 43 -22.44 -10.97 -12.00
CA LEU A 43 -22.51 -12.44 -12.06
C LEU A 43 -21.56 -13.04 -13.12
N TYR A 44 -21.07 -12.22 -14.06
CA TYR A 44 -20.18 -12.62 -15.16
C TYR A 44 -18.78 -12.01 -15.07
N ALA A 45 -18.47 -11.20 -14.04
CA ALA A 45 -17.12 -10.71 -13.84
C ALA A 45 -16.17 -11.85 -13.46
N GLU A 46 -15.43 -12.36 -14.43
CA GLU A 46 -14.29 -13.24 -14.15
C GLU A 46 -13.21 -12.44 -13.40
N VAL A 47 -13.19 -12.59 -12.07
CA VAL A 47 -12.19 -11.96 -11.23
C VAL A 47 -10.83 -12.58 -11.55
N LYS A 48 -9.98 -11.84 -12.27
CA LYS A 48 -8.60 -12.25 -12.58
C LYS A 48 -7.77 -12.23 -11.30
N LEU A 49 -7.59 -13.40 -10.70
CA LEU A 49 -6.79 -13.57 -9.50
C LEU A 49 -5.30 -13.55 -9.81
N VAL A 50 -4.52 -12.87 -8.98
CA VAL A 50 -3.06 -12.84 -9.08
C VAL A 50 -2.47 -13.93 -8.20
N GLN A 51 -1.53 -14.71 -8.76
CA GLN A 51 -0.80 -15.77 -8.08
C GLN A 51 0.65 -15.36 -7.78
N ALA A 52 1.32 -16.09 -6.88
CA ALA A 52 2.70 -15.79 -6.45
C ALA A 52 3.76 -16.00 -7.55
N ASN A 53 3.40 -16.58 -8.69
CA ASN A 53 4.24 -16.72 -9.89
C ASN A 53 3.98 -15.63 -10.95
N ALA A 54 3.15 -14.63 -10.64
CA ALA A 54 2.91 -13.51 -11.54
C ALA A 54 4.19 -12.72 -11.81
N HIS A 55 4.15 -11.83 -12.81
CA HIS A 55 5.28 -11.01 -13.19
C HIS A 55 5.84 -10.23 -11.98
N PRO A 56 7.18 -10.17 -11.77
CA PRO A 56 7.78 -9.55 -10.58
C PRO A 56 7.28 -8.14 -10.27
N ARG A 57 7.18 -7.27 -11.29
CA ARG A 57 6.63 -5.91 -11.14
C ARG A 57 5.18 -5.86 -10.64
N VAL A 58 4.36 -6.85 -10.99
CA VAL A 58 2.99 -6.96 -10.46
C VAL A 58 3.05 -7.31 -8.98
N LEU A 59 3.91 -8.27 -8.62
CA LEU A 59 4.09 -8.69 -7.23
C LEU A 59 4.64 -7.55 -6.35
N GLU A 60 5.62 -6.80 -6.84
CA GLU A 60 6.15 -5.61 -6.15
C GLU A 60 5.04 -4.59 -5.87
N ARG A 61 4.24 -4.25 -6.89
CA ARG A 61 3.11 -3.32 -6.74
C ARG A 61 2.11 -3.81 -5.70
N LEU A 62 1.72 -5.08 -5.76
CA LEU A 62 0.80 -5.66 -4.78
C LEU A 62 1.38 -5.64 -3.36
N CYS A 63 2.68 -5.93 -3.20
CA CYS A 63 3.34 -5.89 -1.90
C CYS A 63 3.38 -4.48 -1.32
N VAL A 64 3.75 -3.47 -2.12
CA VAL A 64 3.76 -2.07 -1.66
C VAL A 64 2.35 -1.62 -1.30
N SER A 65 1.33 -1.89 -2.11
CA SER A 65 -0.06 -1.55 -1.79
C SER A 65 -0.58 -2.28 -0.55
N TYR A 66 -0.18 -3.54 -0.34
CA TYR A 66 -0.52 -4.28 0.88
C TYR A 66 0.11 -3.64 2.12
N LEU A 67 1.40 -3.31 2.07
CA LEU A 67 2.12 -2.69 3.19
C LEU A 67 1.60 -1.28 3.49
N GLN A 68 1.28 -0.48 2.47
CA GLN A 68 0.60 0.80 2.65
C GLN A 68 -0.71 0.63 3.43
N GLN A 69 -1.54 -0.36 3.07
CA GLN A 69 -2.77 -0.62 3.80
C GLN A 69 -2.51 -1.04 5.25
N VAL A 70 -1.46 -1.81 5.51
CA VAL A 70 -1.05 -2.17 6.88
C VAL A 70 -0.67 -0.92 7.68
N CYS A 71 0.10 -0.01 7.09
CA CYS A 71 0.46 1.27 7.69
C CYS A 71 -0.76 2.17 7.93
N GLU A 72 -1.66 2.31 6.96
CA GLU A 72 -2.91 3.07 7.09
C GLU A 72 -3.79 2.52 8.22
N LYS A 73 -3.81 1.20 8.44
CA LYS A 73 -4.53 0.59 9.56
C LYS A 73 -3.90 0.90 10.92
N GLN A 74 -2.57 1.06 10.98
CA GLN A 74 -1.87 1.47 12.20
C GLN A 74 -2.08 2.97 12.47
N HIS A 75 -2.21 3.76 11.41
CA HIS A 75 -2.37 5.21 11.44
C HIS A 75 -3.59 5.66 10.61
N PRO A 76 -4.82 5.49 11.14
CA PRO A 76 -6.06 5.75 10.40
C PRO A 76 -6.14 7.16 9.78
N ARG A 77 -5.51 8.15 10.44
CA ARG A 77 -5.40 9.52 9.94
C ARG A 77 -4.86 9.58 8.51
N ILE A 78 -3.90 8.73 8.11
CA ILE A 78 -3.38 8.71 6.74
C ILE A 78 -4.50 8.42 5.72
N GLY A 79 -5.41 7.51 6.07
CA GLY A 79 -6.57 7.18 5.24
C GLY A 79 -7.59 8.30 5.17
N GLU A 80 -7.73 9.10 6.23
CA GLU A 80 -8.65 10.26 6.28
C GLU A 80 -8.18 11.42 5.41
N LEU A 81 -6.87 11.65 5.31
CA LEU A 81 -6.27 12.69 4.45
C LEU A 81 -6.38 12.35 2.96
N ARG A 82 -6.62 11.09 2.63
CA ARG A 82 -6.61 10.60 1.26
C ARG A 82 -7.84 11.10 0.49
N GLY A 83 -7.60 11.93 -0.52
CA GLY A 83 -8.65 12.45 -1.40
C GLY A 83 -9.22 13.80 -0.96
N ASP A 84 -8.71 14.38 0.12
CA ASP A 84 -8.97 15.78 0.50
C ASP A 84 -7.94 16.69 -0.19
N PRO A 85 -8.35 17.58 -1.12
CA PRO A 85 -7.44 18.50 -1.80
C PRO A 85 -6.73 19.47 -0.85
N GLU A 86 -7.37 19.87 0.25
CA GLU A 86 -6.81 20.84 1.20
C GLU A 86 -5.70 20.23 2.04
N GLN A 87 -5.70 18.91 2.19
CA GLN A 87 -4.73 18.14 2.97
C GLN A 87 -3.77 17.34 2.09
N PHE A 88 -3.73 17.64 0.78
CA PHE A 88 -2.90 16.94 -0.19
C PHE A 88 -1.41 16.98 0.16
N GLU A 89 -0.90 18.13 0.61
CA GLU A 89 0.51 18.27 0.99
C GLU A 89 0.88 17.39 2.18
N SER A 90 0.07 17.42 3.25
CA SER A 90 0.24 16.57 4.43
C SER A 90 0.17 15.09 4.05
N TYR A 91 -0.82 14.70 3.23
CA TYR A 91 -0.92 13.33 2.73
C TYR A 91 0.32 12.92 1.93
N SER A 92 0.81 13.78 1.05
CA SER A 92 1.99 13.50 0.22
C SER A 92 3.26 13.31 1.05
N GLN A 93 3.44 14.13 2.10
CA GLN A 93 4.56 13.99 3.04
C GLN A 93 4.48 12.66 3.80
N LEU A 94 3.33 12.34 4.38
CA LEU A 94 3.13 11.09 5.12
C LEU A 94 3.25 9.85 4.22
N LYS A 95 2.74 9.93 3.00
CA LYS A 95 2.90 8.89 1.98
C LYS A 95 4.38 8.66 1.66
N SER A 96 5.16 9.74 1.52
CA SER A 96 6.59 9.66 1.24
C SER A 96 7.34 9.00 2.40
N GLN A 97 7.06 9.39 3.65
CA GLN A 97 7.64 8.76 4.85
C GLN A 97 7.29 7.27 4.94
N MET A 98 6.03 6.92 4.66
CA MET A 98 5.57 5.52 4.64
C MET A 98 6.31 4.70 3.58
N LEU A 99 6.44 5.23 2.36
CA LEU A 99 7.14 4.57 1.25
C LEU A 99 8.63 4.38 1.57
N GLN A 100 9.26 5.37 2.20
CA GLN A 100 10.63 5.27 2.65
C GLN A 100 10.80 4.15 3.70
N ALA A 101 9.92 4.10 4.72
CA ALA A 101 9.96 3.04 5.73
C ALA A 101 9.78 1.64 5.12
N ILE A 102 8.94 1.51 4.08
CA ILE A 102 8.78 0.26 3.33
C ILE A 102 10.07 -0.12 2.60
N ALA A 103 10.70 0.83 1.89
CA ALA A 103 11.93 0.61 1.15
C ALA A 103 13.10 0.23 2.07
N GLU A 104 13.23 0.88 3.23
CA GLU A 104 14.26 0.55 4.23
C GLU A 104 14.08 -0.86 4.78
N ARG A 105 12.83 -1.27 5.08
CA ARG A 105 12.54 -2.60 5.62
C ARG A 105 12.62 -3.70 4.57
N HIS A 106 12.25 -3.39 3.34
CA HIS A 106 12.21 -4.32 2.22
C HIS A 106 12.93 -3.73 1.00
N PRO A 107 14.27 -3.76 0.95
CA PRO A 107 15.06 -3.09 -0.09
C PRO A 107 14.72 -3.49 -1.54
N TRP A 108 14.25 -4.72 -1.74
CA TRP A 108 13.82 -5.22 -3.05
C TRP A 108 12.53 -4.54 -3.57
N LEU A 109 11.82 -3.76 -2.75
CA LEU A 109 10.66 -2.96 -3.13
C LEU A 109 11.01 -1.49 -3.41
N ALA A 110 12.25 -1.06 -3.17
CA ALA A 110 12.64 0.36 -3.23
C ALA A 110 12.27 1.04 -4.55
N HIS A 111 12.50 0.36 -5.68
CA HIS A 111 12.15 0.90 -7.00
C HIS A 111 10.63 1.14 -7.17
N GLU A 112 9.79 0.22 -6.67
CA GLU A 112 8.33 0.42 -6.73
C GLU A 112 7.86 1.50 -5.74
N CYS A 113 8.51 1.62 -4.59
CA CYS A 113 8.27 2.71 -3.64
C CYS A 113 8.58 4.07 -4.26
N GLU A 114 9.74 4.21 -4.91
CA GLU A 114 10.12 5.41 -5.66
C GLU A 114 9.12 5.70 -6.79
N ARG A 115 8.74 4.70 -7.59
CA ARG A 115 7.73 4.89 -8.63
C ARG A 115 6.40 5.42 -8.09
N GLN A 116 5.99 4.99 -6.89
CA GLN A 116 4.73 5.40 -6.29
C GLN A 116 4.79 6.74 -5.54
N SER A 117 5.97 7.30 -5.26
CA SER A 117 6.07 8.63 -4.62
C SER A 117 5.73 9.77 -5.58
N PHE A 118 5.91 9.56 -6.89
CA PHE A 118 5.59 10.55 -7.94
C PHE A 118 4.12 10.56 -8.39
N ILE A 119 3.31 9.62 -7.91
CA ILE A 119 1.89 9.42 -8.27
C ILE A 119 1.00 9.93 -7.13
#